data_AF-A0A7K1ISH8-F1
#
_entry.id   AF-A0A7K1ISH8-F1
#
_cell.length_a   1.000
_cell.length_b   1.000
_cell.length_c   1.000
_cell.angle_alpha   90.00
_cell.angle_beta   90.00
_cell.angle_gamma   90.00
#
_symmetry.space_group_name_H-M   'P 1'
#
loop_
_entity.id
_entity.type
_entity.pdbx_description
1 polymer ?
#
loop_
_entity_poly.entity_id
_entity_poly.type
_entity_poly.pdbx_seq_one_letter_code
_entity_poly.pdbx_strand_id
1 'polypeptide(L)'
;MSGVRAIDPLVRAFLDHLGIERGLSKNTLAAYRRDLTRYAAFVERRCDGDASRVSEADLAAFVAGLRTGDEFGTKLSESSVGRSLAAVRGLHKFGVSEGQLSVDVA
;
A
#
# COMPACT_ATOMS: atom_id res chain seq x y z
N MET A 1 -5.44 -22.36 7.62
CA MET A 1 -4.78 -21.05 7.76
C MET A 1 -4.75 -20.40 6.40
N SER A 2 -5.80 -19.66 6.05
CA SER A 2 -5.85 -18.92 4.79
C SER A 2 -5.11 -17.61 5.03
N GLY A 3 -3.81 -17.57 4.70
CA GLY A 3 -3.04 -16.34 4.74
C GLY A 3 -3.69 -15.33 3.80
N VAL A 4 -4.11 -14.20 4.34
CA VAL A 4 -4.78 -13.17 3.58
C VAL A 4 -3.74 -12.43 2.74
N ARG A 5 -3.60 -12.89 1.50
CA ARG A 5 -2.81 -12.22 0.45
C ARG A 5 -3.58 -11.11 -0.26
N ALA A 6 -4.90 -11.06 -0.06
CA ALA A 6 -5.74 -10.03 -0.62
C ALA A 6 -5.35 -8.65 -0.07
N ILE A 7 -5.25 -7.67 -0.95
CA ILE A 7 -4.73 -6.34 -0.63
C ILE A 7 -5.63 -5.58 0.35
N ASP A 8 -6.95 -5.67 0.20
CA ASP A 8 -7.91 -4.91 1.00
C ASP A 8 -7.90 -5.28 2.49
N PRO A 9 -7.97 -6.58 2.87
CA PRO A 9 -7.85 -6.95 4.28
C PRO A 9 -6.45 -6.66 4.84
N LEU A 10 -5.39 -6.81 4.05
CA LEU A 10 -4.02 -6.49 4.47
C LEU A 10 -3.88 -5.00 4.82
N VAL A 11 -4.45 -4.11 4.00
CA VAL A 11 -4.50 -2.67 4.25
C VAL A 11 -5.25 -2.35 5.54
N ARG A 12 -6.38 -3.02 5.80
CA ARG A 12 -7.16 -2.84 7.04
C ARG A 12 -6.35 -3.24 8.26
N ALA A 13 -5.77 -4.44 8.25
CA ALA A 13 -4.94 -4.95 9.35
C ALA A 13 -3.75 -4.03 9.65
N PHE A 14 -3.07 -3.53 8.61
CA PHE A 14 -1.96 -2.60 8.76
C PHE A 14 -2.38 -1.26 9.38
N LEU A 15 -3.48 -0.66 8.92
CA LEU A 15 -3.97 0.61 9.46
C LEU A 15 -4.44 0.47 10.91
N ASP A 16 -5.06 -0.67 11.26
CA ASP A 16 -5.47 -0.97 12.63
C ASP A 16 -4.24 -1.16 13.53
N HIS A 17 -3.22 -1.89 13.07
CA HIS A 17 -1.92 -2.03 13.75
C HIS A 17 -1.28 -0.65 14.01
N LEU A 18 -1.23 0.22 12.99
CA LEU A 18 -0.67 1.56 13.15
C LEU A 18 -1.45 2.45 14.13
N GLY A 19 -2.77 2.28 14.21
CA GLY A 19 -3.60 3.04 15.14
C GLY A 19 -3.47 2.56 16.57
N ILE A 20 -3.49 1.24 16.78
CA ILE A 20 -3.50 0.62 18.12
C ILE A 20 -2.09 0.52 18.68
N GLU A 21 -1.18 -0.12 17.94
CA GLU A 21 0.15 -0.48 18.43
C GLU A 21 1.17 0.66 18.30
N ARG A 22 1.02 1.52 17.29
CA ARG A 22 1.94 2.64 17.03
C ARG A 22 1.39 4.01 17.43
N GLY A 23 0.11 4.08 17.82
CA GLY A 23 -0.52 5.32 18.28
C GLY A 23 -0.48 6.46 17.27
N LEU A 24 -0.47 6.18 15.96
CA LEU A 24 -0.40 7.24 14.94
C LEU A 24 -1.62 8.16 15.02
N SER A 25 -1.40 9.44 14.75
CA SER A 25 -2.48 10.44 14.73
C SER A 25 -3.57 10.07 13.71
N LYS A 26 -4.82 10.47 14.00
CA LYS A 26 -5.95 10.30 13.07
C LYS A 26 -5.67 10.90 11.69
N ASN A 27 -4.97 12.03 11.63
CA ASN A 27 -4.61 12.70 10.39
C ASN A 27 -3.63 11.87 9.56
N THR A 28 -2.62 11.28 10.22
CA THR A 28 -1.65 10.38 9.56
C THR A 28 -2.34 9.13 9.03
N LEU A 29 -3.19 8.48 9.84
CA LEU A 29 -3.95 7.31 9.43
C LEU A 29 -4.90 7.61 8.26
N ALA A 30 -5.57 8.77 8.28
CA ALA A 30 -6.44 9.19 7.17
C ALA A 30 -5.66 9.48 5.89
N ALA A 31 -4.43 10.00 6.00
CA ALA A 31 -3.55 10.18 4.86
C ALA A 31 -3.09 8.83 4.28
N TYR A 32 -2.61 7.91 5.13
CA TYR A 32 -2.21 6.58 4.72
C TYR A 32 -3.36 5.78 4.12
N ARG A 33 -4.57 5.87 4.69
CA ARG A 33 -5.76 5.24 4.12
C ARG A 33 -6.00 5.68 2.67
N ARG A 34 -5.96 6.99 2.40
CA ARG A 34 -6.14 7.52 1.03
C ARG A 34 -5.06 7.02 0.07
N ASP A 35 -3.82 6.99 0.54
CA ASP A 35 -2.69 6.56 -0.27
C ASP A 35 -2.75 5.04 -0.55
N LEU A 36 -3.07 4.23 0.45
CA LEU A 36 -3.24 2.79 0.33
C LEU A 36 -4.49 2.38 -0.44
N THR A 37 -5.57 3.17 -0.43
CA THR A 37 -6.73 2.93 -1.31
C THR A 37 -6.36 3.04 -2.79
N ARG A 38 -5.51 4.01 -3.17
CA ARG A 38 -5.01 4.11 -4.55
C ARG A 38 -4.13 2.91 -4.91
N TYR A 39 -3.28 2.50 -3.97
CA TYR A 39 -2.44 1.33 -4.15
C TYR A 39 -3.25 0.03 -4.28
N ALA A 40 -4.26 -0.17 -3.44
CA ALA A 40 -5.16 -1.31 -3.54
C ALA A 40 -5.86 -1.37 -4.89
N ALA A 41 -6.40 -0.25 -5.37
CA ALA A 41 -6.99 -0.17 -6.70
C ALA A 41 -6.00 -0.51 -7.84
N PHE A 42 -4.72 -0.17 -7.68
CA PHE A 42 -3.66 -0.56 -8.62
C PHE A 42 -3.40 -2.08 -8.57
N VAL A 43 -3.27 -2.66 -7.37
CA VAL A 43 -3.05 -4.10 -7.18
C VAL A 43 -4.25 -4.92 -7.67
N GLU A 44 -5.48 -4.45 -7.48
CA GLU A 44 -6.69 -5.07 -8.06
C GLU A 44 -6.60 -5.18 -9.59
N ARG A 45 -6.17 -4.11 -10.27
CA ARG A 45 -6.07 -4.10 -11.74
C ARG A 45 -4.89 -4.90 -12.28
N ARG A 46 -3.75 -4.87 -11.59
CA ARG A 46 -2.46 -5.36 -12.10
C ARG A 46 -2.11 -6.76 -11.61
N CYS A 47 -2.58 -7.11 -10.42
CA CYS A 47 -2.19 -8.31 -9.66
C CYS A 47 -3.40 -9.12 -9.18
N ASP A 48 -4.59 -8.86 -9.72
CA ASP A 48 -5.87 -9.51 -9.35
C ASP A 48 -6.17 -9.42 -7.84
N GLY A 49 -5.79 -8.31 -7.22
CA GLY A 49 -6.02 -8.05 -5.80
C GLY A 49 -5.08 -8.80 -4.85
N ASP A 50 -4.14 -9.60 -5.39
CA ASP A 50 -3.19 -10.38 -4.61
C ASP A 50 -1.87 -9.61 -4.41
N ALA A 51 -1.65 -9.16 -3.17
CA ALA A 51 -0.45 -8.43 -2.78
C ALA A 51 0.84 -9.25 -2.89
N SER A 52 0.76 -10.59 -2.86
CA SER A 52 1.92 -11.47 -3.02
C SER A 52 2.42 -11.58 -4.45
N ARG A 53 1.60 -11.13 -5.43
CA ARG A 53 1.97 -11.09 -6.85
C ARG A 53 2.62 -9.77 -7.27
N VAL A 54 2.64 -8.78 -6.39
CA VAL A 54 3.27 -7.49 -6.65
C VAL A 54 4.77 -7.69 -6.82
N SER A 55 5.32 -7.20 -7.92
CA SER A 55 6.77 -7.15 -8.16
C SER A 55 7.34 -5.75 -7.91
N GLU A 56 8.67 -5.64 -7.84
CA GLU A 56 9.38 -4.35 -7.82
C GLU A 56 9.02 -3.49 -9.05
N ALA A 57 8.82 -4.11 -10.21
CA ALA A 57 8.43 -3.42 -11.43
C ALA A 57 7.02 -2.81 -11.34
N ASP A 58 6.09 -3.51 -10.66
CA ASP A 58 4.75 -2.98 -10.42
C ASP A 58 4.78 -1.81 -9.42
N LEU A 59 5.65 -1.85 -8.41
CA LEU A 59 5.86 -0.69 -7.52
C LEU A 59 6.44 0.51 -8.26
N ALA A 60 7.42 0.29 -9.14
CA ALA A 60 7.98 1.35 -9.98
C ALA A 60 6.91 1.96 -10.90
N ALA A 61 6.07 1.11 -11.51
CA ALA A 61 4.95 1.55 -12.34
C ALA A 61 3.90 2.34 -11.55
N PHE A 62 3.55 1.90 -10.34
CA PHE A 62 2.65 2.62 -9.45
C PHE A 62 3.19 4.02 -9.12
N VAL A 63 4.47 4.13 -8.73
CA VAL A 63 5.11 5.43 -8.41
C VAL A 63 5.16 6.34 -9.63
N ALA A 64 5.44 5.80 -10.82
CA ALA A 64 5.37 6.55 -12.07
C ALA A 64 3.95 7.10 -12.32
N GLY A 65 2.93 6.26 -12.17
CA GLY A 65 1.53 6.65 -12.33
C GLY A 65 1.07 7.73 -11.36
N LEU A 66 1.58 7.76 -10.12
CA LEU A 66 1.31 8.87 -9.18
C LEU A 66 1.91 10.21 -9.63
N ARG A 67 3.06 10.17 -10.31
CA ARG A 67 3.80 11.36 -10.78
C ARG A 67 3.26 11.91 -12.10
N THR A 68 2.72 11.07 -12.96
CA THR A 68 2.12 11.49 -14.23
C THR A 68 0.64 11.82 -14.08
N GLY A 69 -0.06 11.10 -13.20
CA GLY A 69 -1.51 11.18 -13.04
C GLY A 69 -2.28 10.22 -13.94
N ASP A 70 -1.60 9.46 -14.81
CA ASP A 70 -2.24 8.58 -15.81
C ASP A 70 -3.11 7.49 -15.16
N GLU A 71 -2.69 6.99 -14.00
CA GLU A 71 -3.36 5.92 -13.26
C GLU A 71 -4.53 6.41 -12.38
N PHE A 72 -4.53 7.70 -11.97
CA PHE A 72 -5.43 8.22 -10.93
C PHE A 72 -6.16 9.52 -11.32
N GLY A 73 -6.03 9.95 -12.57
CA GLY A 73 -6.65 11.16 -13.13
C GLY A 73 -6.01 12.48 -12.70
N THR A 74 -5.11 12.47 -11.70
CA THR A 74 -4.45 13.67 -11.19
C THR A 74 -3.04 13.35 -10.71
N LYS A 75 -2.07 14.16 -11.15
CA LYS A 75 -0.69 14.13 -10.63
C LYS A 75 -0.64 14.51 -9.15
N LEU A 76 0.10 13.74 -8.36
CA LEU A 76 0.37 14.07 -6.96
C LEU A 76 1.60 14.97 -6.79
N SER A 77 1.60 15.77 -5.72
CA SER A 77 2.79 16.49 -5.27
C SER A 77 3.90 15.51 -4.84
N GLU A 78 5.17 15.93 -4.91
CA GLU A 78 6.29 15.10 -4.48
C GLU A 78 6.15 14.64 -3.02
N SER A 79 5.67 15.52 -2.14
CA SER A 79 5.37 15.19 -0.75
C SER A 79 4.31 14.10 -0.60
N SER A 80 3.30 14.09 -1.47
CA SER A 80 2.26 13.07 -1.47
C SER A 80 2.75 11.74 -2.06
N VAL A 81 3.60 11.79 -3.10
CA VAL A 81 4.26 10.59 -3.64
C VAL A 81 5.15 9.95 -2.57
N GLY A 82 5.97 10.74 -1.88
CA GLY A 82 6.84 10.25 -0.81
C GLY A 82 6.05 9.62 0.34
N ARG A 83 4.94 10.24 0.76
CA ARG A 83 4.06 9.67 1.79
C ARG A 83 3.38 8.38 1.33
N SER A 84 2.94 8.31 0.07
CA SER A 84 2.35 7.11 -0.49
C SER A 84 3.36 5.96 -0.53
N LEU A 85 4.61 6.23 -0.92
CA LEU A 85 5.68 5.23 -0.92
C LEU A 85 5.98 4.74 0.50
N ALA A 86 6.04 5.64 1.48
CA ALA A 86 6.23 5.27 2.88
C ALA A 86 5.10 4.36 3.40
N ALA A 87 3.85 4.64 3.04
CA ALA A 87 2.71 3.80 3.41
C ALA A 87 2.78 2.41 2.77
N VAL A 88 3.12 2.32 1.47
CA VAL A 88 3.26 1.03 0.75
C VAL A 88 4.40 0.19 1.32
N ARG A 89 5.54 0.80 1.62
CA ARG A 89 6.67 0.11 2.30
C ARG A 89 6.27 -0.43 3.67
N GLY A 90 5.58 0.38 4.46
CA GLY A 90 5.06 -0.04 5.75
C GLY A 90 4.11 -1.24 5.64
N LEU A 91 3.24 -1.23 4.63
CA LEU A 91 2.29 -2.31 4.36
C LEU A 91 2.98 -3.63 4.01
N HIS A 92 3.96 -3.62 3.09
CA HIS A 92 4.69 -4.84 2.68
C HIS A 92 5.50 -5.42 3.82
N LYS A 93 6.25 -4.58 4.54
CA LYS A 93 6.99 -4.99 5.73
C LYS A 93 6.09 -5.59 6.80
N PHE A 94 4.92 -4.98 7.04
CA PHE A 94 3.90 -5.52 7.94
C PHE A 94 3.37 -6.88 7.45
N GLY A 95 3.07 -7.00 6.15
CA GLY A 95 2.62 -8.26 5.55
C GLY A 95 3.61 -9.40 5.75
N VAL A 96 4.92 -9.12 5.67
CA VAL A 96 5.96 -10.10 5.97
C VAL A 96 6.02 -10.43 7.47
N SER A 97 5.96 -9.42 8.35
CA SER A 97 6.04 -9.68 9.80
C SER A 97 4.86 -10.49 10.33
N GLU A 98 3.68 -10.33 9.71
CA GLU A 98 2.46 -11.08 10.04
C GLU A 98 2.33 -12.41 9.28
N GLY A 99 3.34 -12.80 8.49
CA GLY A 99 3.34 -14.03 7.69
C GLY A 99 2.29 -14.07 6.57
N GLN A 100 1.75 -12.92 6.18
CA GLN A 100 0.77 -12.80 5.08
C GLN A 100 1.46 -12.73 3.71
N LEU A 101 2.67 -12.17 3.67
CA LEU A 101 3.55 -12.12 2.51
C LEU A 101 4.84 -12.90 2.80
N SER A 102 5.42 -13.52 1.77
CA SER A 102 6.68 -14.27 1.90
C SER A 102 7.92 -13.40 1.69
N VAL A 103 7.78 -12.24 1.06
CA VAL A 103 8.88 -11.34 0.70
C VAL A 103 8.41 -9.89 0.79
N ASP A 104 9.32 -9.00 1.20
CA ASP A 104 9.13 -7.55 1.15
C ASP A 104 9.69 -7.06 -0.19
N VAL A 105 8.83 -6.53 -1.05
CA VAL A 105 9.22 -6.07 -2.40
C VAL A 105 9.41 -4.55 -2.49
N ALA A 106 9.29 -3.80 -1.37
CA ALA A 106 9.14 -2.34 -1.35
C ALA A 106 10.35 -1.52 -0.89
#